data_AF-A0A1J3JR24-F1
#
_entry.id   AF-A0A1J3JR24-F1
#
_cell.length_a   1.000
_cell.length_b   1.000
_cell.length_c   1.000
_cell.angle_alpha   90.00
_cell.angle_beta   90.00
_cell.angle_gamma   90.00
#
_symmetry.space_group_name_H-M   'P 1'
#
loop_
_entity.id
_entity.type
_entity.pdbx_description
1 polymer ?
#
loop_
_entity_poly.entity_id
_entity_poly.type
_entity_poly.pdbx_seq_one_letter_code
_entity_poly.pdbx_strand_id
1 'polypeptide(L)' 'MLMRVNPMVTNNLAGTRSFSEEGYGSVKRIYIICGQDLVASEDYQRWMIRNFPPKDVMEIEDADHMAMFSKP' A
#
# COMPACT_ATOMS: atom_id res chain seq x y z
N MET A 1 -4.03 -4.71 11.68
CA MET A 1 -3.08 -5.80 11.36
C MET A 1 -1.95 -5.20 10.55
N LEU A 2 -0.68 -5.44 10.89
CA LEU A 2 0.44 -4.96 10.09
C LEU A 2 0.36 -5.57 8.67
N MET A 3 0.22 -4.73 7.65
CA MET A 3 0.11 -5.15 6.26
C MET A 3 1.27 -4.63 5.42
N ARG A 4 2.02 -5.57 4.82
CA ARG A 4 2.95 -5.31 3.71
C ARG A 4 2.65 -6.18 2.50
N VAL A 5 2.10 -7.37 2.73
CA VAL A 5 1.61 -8.24 1.65
C VAL A 5 0.45 -7.52 0.99
N ASN A 6 0.51 -7.36 -0.32
CA ASN A 6 -0.60 -6.88 -1.12
C ASN A 6 -1.56 -8.07 -1.35
N PRO A 7 -2.77 -8.08 -0.76
CA PRO A 7 -3.74 -9.16 -0.98
C PRO A 7 -4.06 -9.44 -2.46
N MET A 8 -3.81 -8.51 -3.37
CA MET A 8 -3.97 -8.77 -4.81
C MET A 8 -2.92 -9.75 -5.35
N VAL A 9 -1.78 -9.91 -4.67
CA VAL A 9 -0.65 -10.72 -5.16
C VAL A 9 -0.71 -12.15 -4.63
N THR A 10 -1.04 -12.35 -3.34
CA THR A 10 -1.19 -13.69 -2.77
C THR A 10 -1.96 -13.67 -1.45
N ASN A 11 -2.81 -14.69 -1.26
CA ASN A 11 -3.45 -15.01 0.01
C ASN A 11 -2.75 -16.16 0.77
N ASN A 12 -1.73 -16.78 0.15
CA ASN A 12 -0.96 -17.84 0.77
C ASN A 12 0.24 -17.25 1.52
N LEU A 13 0.16 -17.27 2.86
CA LEU A 13 1.20 -16.78 3.76
C LEU A 13 2.07 -17.90 4.34
N ALA A 14 1.92 -19.15 3.88
CA ALA A 14 2.67 -20.29 4.41
C ALA A 14 4.19 -20.07 4.26
N GLY A 15 4.93 -20.27 5.35
CA GLY A 15 6.38 -20.05 5.39
C GLY A 15 6.82 -18.58 5.46
N THR A 16 5.90 -17.62 5.44
CA THR A 16 6.23 -16.19 5.62
C THR A 16 6.32 -15.84 7.10
N ARG A 17 7.31 -15.01 7.46
CA ARG A 17 7.39 -14.46 8.82
C ARG A 17 6.36 -13.35 8.97
N SER A 18 5.58 -13.40 10.06
CA SER A 18 4.66 -12.31 10.42
C SER A 18 5.42 -11.01 10.71
N PHE A 19 4.79 -9.88 10.40
CA PHE A 19 5.27 -8.57 10.82
C PHE A 19 5.11 -8.38 12.32
N SER A 20 5.96 -7.55 12.92
CA SER A 20 5.87 -7.15 14.34
C SER A 20 5.92 -5.64 14.50
N GLU A 21 5.43 -5.16 15.65
CA GLU A 21 5.40 -3.74 15.99
C GLU A 21 6.81 -3.17 16.17
N GLU A 22 7.73 -3.94 16.76
CA GLU A 22 9.13 -3.54 16.91
C GLU A 22 9.88 -3.53 15.57
N GLY A 23 9.43 -4.34 14.62
CA GLY A 23 10.00 -4.48 13.28
C GLY A 23 9.34 -3.56 12.26
N TYR A 24 8.45 -4.11 11.45
CA TYR A 24 7.80 -3.34 10.36
C TYR A 24 6.89 -2.22 10.88
N GLY A 25 6.25 -2.42 12.04
CA GLY A 25 5.38 -1.40 12.65
C GLY A 25 6.11 -0.15 13.15
N SER A 26 7.41 -0.26 13.48
CA SER A 26 8.20 0.84 14.06
C SER A 26 8.68 1.85 13.02
N VAL A 27 8.64 1.50 11.73
CA VAL A 27 9.15 2.34 10.64
C VAL A 27 8.11 3.39 10.25
N LYS A 28 8.54 4.63 10.01
CA LYS A 28 7.67 5.66 9.42
C LYS A 28 7.24 5.23 8.01
N ARG A 29 5.94 5.17 7.76
CA ARG A 29 5.35 4.82 6.47
C ARG A 29 4.63 6.02 5.87
N ILE A 30 4.74 6.16 4.55
CA ILE A 30 3.98 7.10 3.72
C ILE A 30 3.32 6.25 2.64
N TYR A 31 2.08 6.59 2.28
CA TYR A 31 1.37 5.96 1.17
C TYR A 31 1.06 7.00 0.09
N ILE A 32 1.29 6.67 -1.17
CA ILE A 32 0.96 7.53 -2.32
C ILE A 32 -0.16 6.85 -3.09
N ILE A 33 -1.30 7.53 -3.22
CA ILE A 33 -2.44 7.09 -4.01
C ILE A 33 -2.19 7.47 -5.47
N CYS A 34 -2.32 6.50 -6.37
CA CYS A 34 -2.34 6.74 -7.82
C CYS A 34 -3.80 6.77 -8.28
N GLY A 35 -4.32 7.94 -8.67
CA GLY A 35 -5.75 8.14 -8.92
C GLY A 35 -6.29 7.43 -10.16
N GLN A 36 -5.45 7.14 -11.16
CA GLN A 36 -5.81 6.42 -12.39
C GLN A 36 -5.27 4.99 -12.42
N ASP A 37 -4.92 4.42 -11.26
CA ASP A 37 -4.44 3.04 -11.18
C ASP A 37 -5.56 2.03 -11.48
N LEU A 38 -5.38 1.28 -12.58
CA LEU A 38 -6.30 0.24 -13.02
C LEU A 38 -5.97 -1.15 -12.45
N VAL A 39 -4.79 -1.33 -11.84
CA VAL A 39 -4.38 -2.57 -11.17
C VAL A 39 -4.86 -2.55 -9.73
N ALA A 40 -4.61 -1.46 -9.01
CA ALA A 40 -5.08 -1.21 -7.65
C ALA A 40 -6.07 -0.04 -7.65
N SER A 41 -7.38 -0.33 -7.71
CA SER A 41 -8.40 0.72 -7.69
C SER A 41 -8.25 1.65 -6.48
N GLU A 42 -8.66 2.90 -6.61
CA GLU A 42 -8.59 3.89 -5.53
C GLU A 42 -9.27 3.38 -4.25
N ASP A 43 -10.44 2.73 -4.35
CA ASP A 43 -11.13 2.11 -3.22
C ASP A 43 -10.28 1.05 -2.50
N TYR A 44 -9.54 0.26 -3.26
CA TYR A 44 -8.63 -0.74 -2.72
C TYR A 44 -7.45 -0.10 -2.00
N GLN A 45 -6.85 0.94 -2.60
CA GLN A 45 -5.78 1.72 -1.97
C GLN A 45 -6.26 2.36 -0.66
N ARG A 46 -7.45 2.98 -0.66
CA ARG A 46 -8.08 3.57 0.54
C ARG A 46 -8.44 2.51 1.58
N TRP A 47 -8.83 1.30 1.17
CA TRP A 47 -9.01 0.17 2.08
C TRP A 47 -7.70 -0.25 2.76
N MET A 48 -6.59 -0.34 2.01
CA MET A 48 -5.28 -0.64 2.59
C MET A 48 -4.83 0.40 3.61
N ILE A 49 -5.02 1.69 3.29
CA ILE A 49 -4.74 2.82 4.19
C ILE A 49 -5.55 2.69 5.49
N ARG A 50 -6.86 2.41 5.40
CA ARG A 50 -7.72 2.24 6.59
C ARG A 50 -7.31 1.03 7.44
N ASN A 51 -6.92 -0.07 6.81
CA ASN A 51 -6.58 -1.30 7.55
C ASN A 51 -5.22 -1.23 8.26
N PHE A 52 -4.27 -0.46 7.73
CA PHE A 52 -3.00 -0.19 8.42
C PHE A 52 -2.51 1.25 8.19
N PRO A 53 -3.05 2.23 8.95
CA PRO A 53 -2.82 3.66 8.72
C PRO A 53 -1.34 4.07 8.71
N PRO A 54 -0.84 4.66 7.61
CA PRO A 54 0.51 5.21 7.55
C PRO A 54 0.58 6.54 8.32
N LYS A 55 1.79 7.11 8.44
CA LYS A 55 1.94 8.43 9.07
C LYS A 55 1.42 9.55 8.17
N ASP A 56 1.65 9.45 6.87
CA ASP A 56 1.22 10.44 5.88
C ASP A 56 0.64 9.73 4.64
N VAL A 57 -0.30 10.39 3.97
CA VAL A 57 -0.89 9.97 2.69
C VAL A 57 -0.80 11.12 1.71
N MET A 58 -0.39 10.82 0.48
CA MET A 58 -0.38 11.76 -0.64
C MET A 58 -1.17 11.14 -1.80
N GLU A 59 -1.63 11.96 -2.74
CA GLU A 59 -2.37 11.51 -3.90
C GLU A 59 -1.85 12.20 -5.16
N ILE A 60 -1.67 11.44 -6.23
CA ILE A 60 -1.36 11.92 -7.57
C ILE A 60 -2.55 11.56 -8.44
N GLU A 61 -3.45 12.53 -8.63
CA GLU A 61 -4.76 12.33 -9.26
C GLU A 61 -4.67 11.65 -10.64
N ASP A 62 -3.67 12.03 -11.44
CA ASP A 62 -3.49 11.52 -12.82
C ASP A 62 -2.44 10.42 -12.97
N ALA A 63 -1.92 9.84 -11.88
CA ALA A 63 -0.93 8.75 -11.97
C ALA A 63 -1.60 7.42 -12.26
N ASP A 64 -1.03 6.66 -13.20
CA ASP A 64 -1.35 5.25 -13.37
C ASP A 64 -0.64 4.38 -12.30
N HIS A 65 -0.72 3.05 -12.42
CA HIS A 65 -0.04 2.12 -11.51
C HIS A 65 1.49 2.35 -11.43
N MET A 66 2.06 2.88 -12.51
CA MET A 66 3.48 3.08 -12.71
C MET A 66 3.83 4.57 -12.53
N ALA A 67 3.48 5.16 -11.38
CA ALA A 67 3.59 6.60 -11.09
C ALA A 67 4.96 7.20 -11.46
N MET A 68 6.06 6.49 -11.20
CA MET A 68 7.41 6.95 -11.55
C MET A 68 7.63 7.16 -13.06
N PHE A 69 6.81 6.53 -13.91
CA PHE A 69 6.85 6.67 -15.37
C PHE A 69 5.76 7.59 -15.89
N SER A 70 4.54 7.51 -15.35
CA SER A 70 3.42 8.34 -15.81
C SER A 70 3.44 9.77 -15.26
N LYS A 71 3.97 9.97 -14.04
CA LYS A 71 4.05 11.25 -13.32
C LYS A 71 5.39 11.36 -12.55
N PRO A 72 6.53 11.48 -13.25
CA PRO A 72 7.87 11.58 -12.65
C PRO A 72 8.13 12.89 -11.89
#